data_AF-A0A5C3MNN5-F1
#
_entry.id   AF-A0A5C3MNN5-F1
#
_cell.length_a   1.000
_cell.length_b   1.000
_cell.length_c   1.000
_cell.angle_alpha   90.00
_cell.angle_beta   90.00
_cell.angle_gamma   90.00
#
_symmetry.space_group_name_H-M   'P 1'
#
loop_
_entity.id
_entity.type
_entity.pdbx_description
1 polymer ?
#
loop_
_entity_poly.entity_id
_entity_poly.type
_entity_poly.pdbx_seq_one_letter_code
_entity_poly.pdbx_strand_id
1 'polypeptide(L)'
;MLAHLRAPIASLARRHTRTMASLPPLPDATASDKAALRNMSDTLIEMLGGDSLMPTSSDTPSTSASPTVTPATTSSGVPLINVPPAQDPLLHYFTSMLMKDGKRQRAQRITSRTLLYLHAYTRAPPLPILRKAIQIASPAVRIASSKVGAKVISRPIPLTEKQRTFYAISWIRKAAQKRPVGRSVEERLAKELIAVIDGTSSVIKNRNDIHKLATVNRGNAGKRV
;
A
#
# COMPACT_ATOMS: atom_id res chain seq x y z
N MET A 1 61.57 22.30 17.79
CA MET A 1 61.24 22.87 19.13
C MET A 1 59.98 23.72 18.96
N LEU A 2 58.90 23.60 19.74
CA LEU A 2 58.58 22.69 20.85
C LEU A 2 57.17 22.09 20.64
N ALA A 3 56.88 20.98 21.33
CA ALA A 3 55.54 20.39 21.39
C ALA A 3 54.95 20.53 22.81
N HIS A 4 53.87 21.29 22.96
CA HIS A 4 53.01 21.41 24.15
C HIS A 4 51.62 21.91 23.68
N LEU A 5 50.47 21.57 24.27
CA LEU A 5 50.16 20.63 25.35
C LEU A 5 48.77 20.00 25.12
N ARG A 6 48.44 18.95 25.87
CA ARG A 6 47.27 18.08 25.71
C ARG A 6 46.19 18.42 26.75
N ALA A 7 44.93 18.58 26.33
CA ALA A 7 43.79 18.73 27.24
C ALA A 7 42.53 18.04 26.70
N PRO A 8 42.13 16.86 27.22
CA PRO A 8 40.85 16.24 26.91
C PRO A 8 39.74 16.82 27.79
N ILE A 9 38.69 17.38 27.17
CA ILE A 9 37.51 17.84 27.91
C ILE A 9 36.70 16.63 28.38
N ALA A 10 36.62 16.44 29.70
CA ALA A 10 35.98 15.29 30.33
C ALA A 10 34.45 15.30 30.14
N SER A 11 33.87 14.12 29.86
CA SER A 11 32.43 13.94 29.66
C SER A 11 31.67 13.88 30.99
N LEU A 12 30.91 14.94 31.30
CA LEU A 12 30.09 14.99 32.51
C LEU A 12 28.77 14.22 32.34
N ALA A 13 28.84 12.89 32.41
CA ALA A 13 27.67 12.01 32.36
C ALA A 13 26.82 12.08 33.64
N ARG A 14 25.82 12.98 33.65
CA ARG A 14 24.82 13.05 34.74
C ARG A 14 23.94 11.79 34.73
N ARG A 15 24.25 10.84 35.62
CA ARG A 15 23.38 9.68 35.88
C ARG A 15 22.19 10.14 36.71
N HIS A 16 21.05 10.38 36.07
CA HIS A 16 19.78 10.48 36.79
C HIS A 16 19.33 9.08 37.20
N THR A 17 19.56 8.72 38.47
CA THR A 17 18.93 7.56 39.11
C THR A 17 17.45 7.85 39.32
N ARG A 18 16.64 7.52 38.32
CA ARG A 18 15.18 7.61 38.42
C ARG A 18 14.68 6.47 39.32
N THR A 19 14.30 6.83 40.54
CA THR A 19 13.63 5.94 41.50
C THR A 19 12.44 5.24 40.84
N MET A 20 12.41 3.90 40.94
CA MET A 20 11.27 3.10 40.48
C MET A 20 10.09 3.31 41.45
N ALA A 21 9.12 4.12 41.05
CA ALA A 21 7.85 4.19 41.75
C ALA A 21 7.08 2.89 41.51
N SER A 22 6.67 2.25 42.61
CA SER A 22 5.90 1.00 42.60
C SER A 22 4.62 1.12 41.76
N LEU A 23 4.33 0.09 40.97
CA LEU A 23 3.13 0.00 40.14
C LEU A 23 1.91 -0.32 41.04
N PRO A 24 0.77 0.39 40.93
CA PRO A 24 -0.45 -0.06 41.59
C PRO A 24 -1.00 -1.32 40.90
N PRO A 25 -1.52 -2.32 41.63
CA PRO A 25 -2.14 -3.49 41.04
C PRO A 25 -3.47 -3.11 40.35
N LEU A 26 -3.78 -3.83 39.25
CA LEU A 26 -5.05 -3.69 38.55
C LEU A 26 -6.19 -4.35 39.35
N PRO A 27 -7.43 -3.81 39.31
CA PRO A 27 -8.58 -4.45 39.92
C PRO A 27 -8.97 -5.71 39.13
N ASP A 28 -9.28 -6.79 39.85
CA ASP A 28 -9.69 -8.07 39.27
C ASP A 28 -11.02 -7.95 38.48
N ALA A 29 -11.06 -8.60 37.32
CA ALA A 29 -12.24 -8.64 36.47
C ALA A 29 -13.35 -9.49 37.12
N THR A 30 -14.40 -8.82 37.60
CA THR A 30 -15.57 -9.49 38.19
C THR A 30 -16.27 -10.38 37.16
N ALA A 31 -16.67 -11.58 37.57
CA ALA A 31 -17.19 -12.64 36.70
C ALA A 31 -18.59 -12.39 36.09
N SER A 32 -19.09 -11.15 36.12
CA SER A 32 -20.46 -10.78 35.73
C SER A 32 -20.65 -10.61 34.21
N ASP A 33 -19.63 -10.17 33.48
CA ASP A 33 -19.75 -9.81 32.05
C ASP A 33 -19.95 -11.01 31.10
N LYS A 34 -19.68 -12.24 31.54
CA LYS A 34 -19.90 -13.45 30.71
C LYS A 34 -21.36 -13.87 30.59
N ALA A 35 -22.25 -13.37 31.44
CA ALA A 35 -23.68 -13.69 31.39
C ALA A 35 -24.45 -12.86 30.35
N ALA A 36 -24.05 -11.60 30.10
CA ALA A 36 -24.79 -10.67 29.27
C ALA A 36 -24.78 -11.02 27.76
N LEU A 37 -23.78 -11.77 27.29
CA LEU A 37 -23.64 -12.14 25.87
C LEU A 37 -24.41 -13.40 25.47
N ARG A 38 -25.00 -14.13 26.42
CA ARG A 38 -25.71 -15.40 26.14
C ARG A 38 -27.21 -15.23 25.91
N ASN A 39 -27.79 -14.11 26.35
CA ASN A 39 -29.22 -13.84 26.24
C ASN A 39 -29.61 -13.13 24.92
N MET A 40 -28.64 -12.91 24.01
CA MET A 40 -28.86 -12.23 22.72
C MET A 40 -28.91 -13.18 21.51
N SER A 41 -28.64 -14.48 21.69
CA SER A 41 -28.83 -15.49 20.64
C SER A 41 -30.29 -15.97 20.55
N ASP A 42 -31.00 -15.97 21.66
CA ASP A 42 -32.26 -16.70 21.80
C ASP A 42 -33.46 -15.90 21.28
N THR A 43 -33.32 -14.57 21.14
CA THR A 43 -34.37 -13.67 20.63
C THR A 43 -34.42 -13.54 19.10
N LEU A 44 -33.53 -14.22 18.36
CA LEU A 44 -33.55 -14.24 16.88
C LEU A 44 -34.14 -15.52 16.29
N ILE A 45 -34.40 -16.55 17.10
CA ILE A 45 -34.91 -17.85 16.63
C ILE A 45 -36.44 -17.91 16.65
N GLU A 46 -37.12 -17.08 17.47
CA GLU A 46 -38.59 -17.00 17.51
C GLU A 46 -39.22 -16.12 16.41
N MET A 47 -38.44 -15.47 15.55
CA MET A 47 -38.96 -14.68 14.41
C MET A 47 -39.21 -15.50 13.13
N LEU A 48 -39.00 -16.81 13.13
CA LEU A 48 -39.22 -17.70 11.98
C LEU A 48 -40.22 -18.83 12.32
N GLY A 49 -41.50 -18.63 12.01
CA GLY A 49 -42.53 -19.67 12.12
C GLY A 49 -43.85 -19.30 11.44
N GLY A 50 -44.40 -20.23 10.63
CA GLY A 50 -45.63 -20.07 9.84
C GLY A 50 -45.35 -19.70 8.37
N ASP A 51 -45.31 -20.57 7.35
CA ASP A 51 -46.04 -21.81 6.98
C ASP A 51 -47.15 -21.59 5.92
N SER A 52 -47.32 -22.62 5.08
CA SER A 52 -48.48 -22.97 4.25
C SER A 52 -48.69 -22.41 2.82
N LEU A 53 -48.68 -23.40 1.89
CA LEU A 53 -49.53 -23.63 0.70
C LEU A 53 -48.97 -23.54 -0.75
N MET A 54 -49.47 -24.51 -1.53
CA MET A 54 -49.12 -25.01 -2.89
C MET A 54 -50.13 -24.44 -3.96
N PRO A 55 -50.15 -24.79 -5.28
CA PRO A 55 -49.63 -26.00 -5.95
C PRO A 55 -49.10 -25.86 -7.42
N THR A 56 -49.12 -26.99 -8.13
CA THR A 56 -48.35 -27.49 -9.29
C THR A 56 -48.78 -27.12 -10.72
N SER A 57 -47.78 -26.92 -11.61
CA SER A 57 -47.78 -27.13 -13.09
C SER A 57 -46.37 -26.90 -13.68
N SER A 58 -45.96 -27.31 -14.89
CA SER A 58 -46.29 -28.49 -15.73
C SER A 58 -45.28 -28.66 -16.92
N ASP A 59 -44.90 -29.91 -17.22
CA ASP A 59 -44.51 -30.49 -18.53
C ASP A 59 -43.43 -29.88 -19.49
N THR A 60 -42.28 -30.60 -19.52
CA THR A 60 -41.56 -31.24 -20.66
C THR A 60 -40.90 -30.46 -21.86
N PRO A 61 -39.90 -31.07 -22.57
CA PRO A 61 -38.92 -30.37 -23.43
C PRO A 61 -38.98 -30.71 -24.94
N SER A 62 -38.22 -30.01 -25.79
CA SER A 62 -37.89 -30.51 -27.16
C SER A 62 -36.59 -29.98 -27.81
N THR A 63 -36.02 -30.87 -28.61
CA THR A 63 -34.76 -30.89 -29.38
C THR A 63 -34.74 -30.05 -30.67
N SER A 64 -33.55 -29.97 -31.31
CA SER A 64 -33.25 -29.71 -32.74
C SER A 64 -32.85 -28.27 -33.08
N ALA A 65 -32.08 -27.95 -34.12
CA ALA A 65 -31.06 -28.58 -34.98
C ALA A 65 -30.68 -27.48 -36.01
N SER A 66 -29.44 -27.46 -36.53
CA SER A 66 -28.98 -26.43 -37.48
C SER A 66 -29.66 -26.50 -38.85
N PRO A 67 -29.58 -25.43 -39.68
CA PRO A 67 -28.75 -25.59 -40.88
C PRO A 67 -27.90 -24.37 -41.30
N THR A 68 -26.90 -24.65 -42.14
CA THR A 68 -25.94 -23.71 -42.72
C THR A 68 -26.48 -23.02 -43.98
N VAL A 69 -26.28 -21.70 -44.11
CA VAL A 69 -26.23 -21.01 -45.43
C VAL A 69 -25.05 -20.04 -45.51
N THR A 70 -24.37 -20.13 -46.66
CA THR A 70 -23.18 -19.53 -47.28
C THR A 70 -22.95 -17.98 -47.17
N PRO A 71 -21.82 -17.42 -47.67
CA PRO A 71 -21.11 -16.35 -46.96
C PRO A 71 -21.14 -14.97 -47.66
N ALA A 72 -21.38 -13.91 -46.89
CA ALA A 72 -21.25 -12.53 -47.35
C ALA A 72 -19.85 -11.95 -47.07
N THR A 73 -18.96 -12.03 -48.06
CA THR A 73 -17.70 -11.29 -48.05
C THR A 73 -17.96 -9.79 -48.24
N THR A 74 -18.07 -9.06 -47.12
CA THR A 74 -17.88 -7.60 -47.10
C THR A 74 -17.02 -7.24 -45.90
N SER A 75 -15.74 -7.65 -45.93
CA SER A 75 -14.73 -7.12 -45.02
C SER A 75 -14.42 -5.68 -45.42
N SER A 76 -15.24 -4.74 -44.95
CA SER A 76 -14.99 -3.31 -45.07
C SER A 76 -13.60 -3.01 -44.52
N GLY A 77 -12.74 -2.47 -45.38
CA GLY A 77 -11.32 -2.25 -45.10
C GLY A 77 -11.08 -1.14 -44.09
N VAL A 78 -11.44 -1.35 -42.83
CA VAL A 78 -10.79 -0.64 -41.72
C VAL A 78 -9.32 -1.08 -41.79
N PRO A 79 -8.36 -0.15 -42.00
CA PRO A 79 -6.96 -0.53 -41.90
C PRO A 79 -6.74 -1.10 -40.51
N LEU A 80 -6.15 -2.30 -40.42
CA LEU A 80 -5.72 -2.84 -39.12
C LEU A 80 -4.59 -1.94 -38.60
N ILE A 81 -5.00 -0.87 -37.91
CA ILE A 81 -4.15 -0.16 -36.97
C ILE A 81 -3.82 -1.19 -35.91
N ASN A 82 -2.67 -1.84 -36.07
CA ASN A 82 -2.09 -2.74 -35.09
C ASN A 82 -1.64 -1.89 -33.89
N VAL A 83 -2.63 -1.42 -33.12
CA VAL A 83 -2.40 -0.72 -31.85
C VAL A 83 -1.70 -1.73 -30.95
N PRO A 84 -0.44 -1.47 -30.55
CA PRO A 84 0.28 -2.42 -29.70
C PRO A 84 -0.53 -2.62 -28.40
N PRO A 85 -0.60 -3.86 -27.88
CA PRO A 85 -1.47 -4.18 -26.75
C PRO A 85 -1.18 -3.25 -25.57
N ALA A 86 -2.26 -2.75 -24.95
CA ALA A 86 -2.20 -1.75 -23.90
C ALA A 86 -1.34 -2.24 -22.72
N GLN A 87 -0.09 -1.79 -22.69
CA GLN A 87 0.83 -2.04 -21.57
C GLN A 87 0.23 -1.40 -20.32
N ASP A 88 0.20 -2.14 -19.19
CA ASP A 88 -0.30 -1.60 -17.92
C ASP A 88 0.41 -0.26 -17.62
N PRO A 89 -0.33 0.88 -17.59
CA PRO A 89 0.28 2.19 -17.45
C PRO A 89 1.04 2.33 -16.13
N LEU A 90 0.61 1.61 -15.09
CA LEU A 90 1.30 1.57 -13.81
C LEU A 90 2.63 0.81 -13.91
N LEU A 91 2.66 -0.32 -14.64
CA LEU A 91 3.89 -1.10 -14.84
C LEU A 91 4.90 -0.35 -15.71
N HIS A 92 4.42 0.35 -16.74
CA HIS A 92 5.22 1.27 -17.55
C HIS A 92 5.81 2.38 -16.66
N TYR A 93 5.00 3.02 -15.82
CA TYR A 93 5.44 4.09 -14.93
C TYR A 93 6.46 3.61 -13.88
N PHE A 94 6.23 2.43 -13.29
CA PHE A 94 7.15 1.78 -12.37
C PHE A 94 8.51 1.47 -13.03
N THR A 95 8.49 0.95 -14.27
CA THR A 95 9.71 0.67 -15.05
C THR A 95 10.49 1.96 -15.33
N SER A 96 9.81 3.03 -15.76
CA SER A 96 10.43 4.34 -15.97
C SER A 96 11.02 4.93 -14.68
N MET A 97 10.36 4.72 -13.52
CA MET A 97 10.87 5.10 -12.19
C MET A 97 12.05 4.26 -11.70
N LEU A 98 12.29 3.07 -12.25
CA LEU A 98 13.48 2.25 -11.97
C LEU A 98 14.64 2.53 -12.93
N MET A 99 14.38 3.20 -14.05
CA MET A 99 15.39 3.52 -15.06
C MET A 99 16.51 4.42 -14.49
N LYS A 100 17.72 4.18 -14.98
CA LYS A 100 18.93 4.98 -14.76
C LYS A 100 19.66 5.12 -16.09
N ASP A 101 20.30 6.26 -16.32
CA ASP A 101 21.16 6.54 -17.50
C ASP A 101 20.48 6.22 -18.86
N GLY A 102 19.14 6.38 -18.95
CA GLY A 102 18.36 6.03 -20.15
C GLY A 102 18.22 4.53 -20.45
N LYS A 103 18.77 3.63 -19.61
CA LYS A 103 18.87 2.17 -19.86
C LYS A 103 17.53 1.44 -19.64
N ARG A 104 16.53 1.71 -20.49
CA ARG A 104 15.16 1.17 -20.41
C ARG A 104 15.12 -0.36 -20.38
N GLN A 105 15.89 -1.05 -21.24
CA GLN A 105 15.91 -2.51 -21.29
C GLN A 105 16.39 -3.13 -19.97
N ARG A 106 17.37 -2.51 -19.28
CA ARG A 106 17.83 -2.96 -17.95
C ARG A 106 16.73 -2.78 -16.89
N ALA A 107 15.99 -1.67 -16.94
CA ALA A 107 14.86 -1.42 -16.04
C ALA A 107 13.70 -2.41 -16.27
N GLN A 108 13.40 -2.74 -17.53
CA GLN A 108 12.42 -3.77 -17.89
C GLN A 108 12.81 -5.14 -17.33
N ARG A 109 14.08 -5.57 -17.53
CA ARG A 109 14.60 -6.84 -16.96
C ARG A 109 14.47 -6.88 -15.43
N ILE A 110 14.80 -5.79 -14.74
CA ILE A 110 14.62 -5.65 -13.28
C ILE A 110 13.15 -5.79 -12.89
N THR A 111 12.24 -5.13 -13.61
CA THR A 111 10.80 -5.16 -13.34
C THR A 111 10.22 -6.56 -13.51
N SER A 112 10.48 -7.23 -14.65
CA SER A 112 9.97 -8.58 -14.92
C SER A 112 10.49 -9.61 -13.92
N ARG A 113 11.78 -9.54 -13.55
CA ARG A 113 12.36 -10.39 -12.49
C ARG A 113 11.79 -10.09 -11.11
N THR A 114 11.50 -8.83 -10.80
CA THR A 114 10.85 -8.46 -9.52
C THR A 114 9.47 -9.10 -9.43
N LEU A 115 8.67 -9.08 -10.51
CA LEU A 115 7.39 -9.77 -10.58
C LEU A 115 7.53 -11.29 -10.43
N LEU A 116 8.56 -11.89 -11.04
CA LEU A 116 8.84 -13.32 -10.91
C LEU A 116 9.17 -13.72 -9.47
N TYR A 117 10.05 -12.97 -8.78
CA TYR A 117 10.33 -13.21 -7.35
C TYR A 117 9.08 -13.03 -6.48
N LEU A 118 8.26 -12.03 -6.79
CA LEU A 118 7.04 -11.74 -6.05
C LEU A 118 6.02 -12.90 -6.20
N HIS A 119 5.89 -13.46 -7.41
CA HIS A 119 5.11 -14.68 -7.63
C HIS A 119 5.73 -15.91 -6.94
N ALA A 120 7.05 -16.08 -6.98
CA ALA A 120 7.73 -17.20 -6.31
C ALA A 120 7.51 -17.22 -4.79
N TYR A 121 7.48 -16.04 -4.14
CA TYR A 121 7.24 -15.92 -2.70
C TYR A 121 5.77 -16.02 -2.30
N THR A 122 4.83 -15.50 -3.10
CA THR A 122 3.41 -15.42 -2.72
C THR A 122 2.53 -16.50 -3.37
N ARG A 123 3.04 -17.18 -4.41
CA ARG A 123 2.30 -18.11 -5.30
C ARG A 123 1.05 -17.53 -5.97
N ALA A 124 0.84 -16.22 -5.85
CA ALA A 124 -0.31 -15.48 -6.35
C ALA A 124 0.09 -14.58 -7.54
N PRO A 125 -0.88 -14.07 -8.35
CA PRO A 125 -0.57 -13.21 -9.49
C PRO A 125 0.10 -11.90 -9.04
N PRO A 126 1.28 -11.53 -9.58
CA PRO A 126 2.10 -10.47 -9.00
C PRO A 126 1.60 -9.04 -9.31
N LEU A 127 0.82 -8.84 -10.37
CA LEU A 127 0.29 -7.52 -10.76
C LEU A 127 -0.72 -6.95 -9.74
N PRO A 128 -1.78 -7.68 -9.31
CA PRO A 128 -2.65 -7.23 -8.22
C PRO A 128 -1.90 -6.88 -6.93
N ILE A 129 -0.89 -7.68 -6.58
CA ILE A 129 -0.10 -7.50 -5.35
C ILE A 129 0.72 -6.22 -5.42
N LEU A 130 1.39 -5.96 -6.55
CA LEU A 130 2.12 -4.72 -6.80
C LEU A 130 1.19 -3.49 -6.78
N ARG A 131 -0.01 -3.58 -7.36
CA ARG A 131 -1.04 -2.53 -7.29
C ARG A 131 -1.46 -2.24 -5.84
N LYS A 132 -1.78 -3.29 -5.07
CA LYS A 132 -2.15 -3.20 -3.64
C LYS A 132 -1.04 -2.57 -2.80
N ALA A 133 0.21 -3.00 -2.98
CA ALA A 133 1.36 -2.43 -2.27
C ALA A 133 1.52 -0.92 -2.54
N ILE A 134 1.39 -0.48 -3.79
CA ILE A 134 1.47 0.95 -4.16
C ILE A 134 0.31 1.74 -3.56
N GLN A 135 -0.91 1.21 -3.53
CA GLN A 135 -2.07 1.86 -2.91
C GLN A 135 -1.84 2.08 -1.41
N ILE A 136 -1.40 1.07 -0.66
CA ILE A 136 -1.13 1.16 0.79
C ILE A 136 0.02 2.15 1.07
N ALA A 137 1.09 2.09 0.28
CA ALA A 137 2.24 3.01 0.39
C ALA A 137 1.91 4.46 -0.02
N SER A 138 0.79 4.70 -0.69
CA SER A 138 0.48 6.02 -1.26
C SER A 138 0.08 7.05 -0.17
N PRO A 139 0.72 8.24 -0.14
CA PRO A 139 0.27 9.34 0.69
C PRO A 139 -0.81 10.16 -0.03
N ALA A 140 -1.85 10.59 0.69
CA ALA A 140 -2.87 11.50 0.13
C ALA A 140 -2.41 12.98 0.09
N VAL A 141 -1.46 13.33 0.97
CA VAL A 141 -0.99 14.70 1.24
C VAL A 141 0.54 14.68 1.34
N ARG A 142 1.21 15.71 0.83
CA ARG A 142 2.62 16.03 1.16
C ARG A 142 2.68 17.27 2.03
N ILE A 143 3.81 17.47 2.70
CA ILE A 143 4.05 18.67 3.51
C ILE A 143 5.11 19.51 2.83
N ALA A 144 4.86 20.81 2.70
CA ALA A 144 5.82 21.80 2.26
C ALA A 144 6.17 22.71 3.45
N SER A 145 7.47 22.85 3.73
CA SER A 145 7.97 23.90 4.62
C SER A 145 7.96 25.24 3.87
N SER A 146 7.31 26.25 4.43
CA SER A 146 7.36 27.63 3.94
C SER A 146 7.73 28.57 5.08
N LYS A 147 8.50 29.63 4.79
CA LYS A 147 8.85 30.66 5.77
C LYS A 147 7.85 31.81 5.65
N VAL A 148 7.22 32.20 6.76
CA VAL A 148 6.30 33.33 6.86
C VAL A 148 6.83 34.26 7.94
N GLY A 149 7.36 35.41 7.53
CA GLY A 149 8.10 36.31 8.42
C GLY A 149 9.29 35.59 9.08
N ALA A 150 9.34 35.61 10.41
CA ALA A 150 10.39 34.95 11.19
C ALA A 150 10.18 33.42 11.37
N LYS A 151 8.97 32.88 11.14
CA LYS A 151 8.62 31.49 11.47
C LYS A 151 8.59 30.59 10.24
N VAL A 152 9.10 29.35 10.38
CA VAL A 152 8.88 28.28 9.39
C VAL A 152 7.60 27.54 9.76
N ILE A 153 6.67 27.42 8.81
CA ILE A 153 5.41 26.69 8.96
C ILE A 153 5.36 25.48 8.00
N SER A 154 4.77 24.39 8.49
CA SER A 154 4.48 23.19 7.71
C SER A 154 3.09 23.31 7.10
N ARG A 155 3.01 23.47 5.77
CA ARG A 155 1.74 23.52 5.03
C ARG A 155 1.44 22.16 4.39
N PRO A 156 0.33 21.49 4.74
CA PRO A 156 -0.13 20.31 4.01
C PRO A 156 -0.66 20.72 2.62
N ILE A 157 -0.32 19.93 1.59
CA ILE A 157 -0.75 20.12 0.19
C ILE A 157 -1.28 18.78 -0.33
N PRO A 158 -2.53 18.72 -0.84
CA PRO A 158 -3.09 17.48 -1.40
C PRO A 158 -2.34 17.04 -2.65
N LEU A 159 -2.24 15.72 -2.84
CA LEU A 159 -1.53 15.12 -3.97
C LEU A 159 -2.50 14.60 -5.03
N THR A 160 -2.18 14.88 -6.30
CA THR A 160 -2.84 14.25 -7.46
C THR A 160 -2.41 12.78 -7.58
N GLU A 161 -3.23 11.92 -8.18
CA GLU A 161 -2.98 10.46 -8.23
C GLU A 161 -1.58 10.11 -8.76
N LYS A 162 -1.15 10.73 -9.87
CA LYS A 162 0.20 10.58 -10.44
C LYS A 162 1.32 10.96 -9.46
N GLN A 163 1.09 11.93 -8.57
CA GLN A 163 2.04 12.28 -7.51
C GLN A 163 1.99 11.26 -6.37
N ARG A 164 0.81 10.73 -6.01
CA ARG A 164 0.68 9.69 -4.98
C ARG A 164 1.44 8.42 -5.34
N THR A 165 1.30 7.96 -6.59
CA THR A 165 2.05 6.81 -7.12
C THR A 165 3.55 7.10 -7.22
N PHE A 166 3.95 8.31 -7.63
CA PHE A 166 5.35 8.74 -7.60
C PHE A 166 5.98 8.61 -6.20
N TYR A 167 5.33 9.16 -5.16
CA TYR A 167 5.85 9.10 -3.79
C TYR A 167 5.93 7.65 -3.28
N ALA A 168 4.90 6.84 -3.51
CA ALA A 168 4.89 5.42 -3.15
C ALA A 168 6.09 4.67 -3.77
N ILE A 169 6.26 4.75 -5.09
CA ILE A 169 7.34 4.06 -5.82
C ILE A 169 8.72 4.60 -5.40
N SER A 170 8.85 5.91 -5.20
CA SER A 170 10.08 6.56 -4.73
C SER A 170 10.49 6.09 -3.33
N TRP A 171 9.54 5.95 -2.40
CA TRP A 171 9.81 5.44 -1.06
C TRP A 171 10.12 3.93 -1.05
N ILE A 172 9.40 3.11 -1.82
CA ILE A 172 9.69 1.68 -1.98
C ILE A 172 11.10 1.47 -2.55
N ARG A 173 11.45 2.20 -3.62
CA ARG A 173 12.81 2.17 -4.21
C ARG A 173 13.88 2.57 -3.19
N LYS A 174 13.64 3.58 -2.35
CA LYS A 174 14.57 4.01 -1.28
C LYS A 174 14.69 2.98 -0.16
N ALA A 175 13.60 2.34 0.24
CA ALA A 175 13.61 1.26 1.24
C ALA A 175 14.41 0.04 0.74
N ALA A 176 14.15 -0.41 -0.49
CA ALA A 176 14.85 -1.55 -1.10
C ALA A 176 16.37 -1.33 -1.21
N GLN A 177 16.80 -0.08 -1.42
CA GLN A 177 18.22 0.29 -1.44
C GLN A 177 18.89 0.24 -0.05
N LYS A 178 18.14 0.46 1.04
CA LYS A 178 18.64 0.37 2.41
C LYS A 178 18.77 -1.07 2.93
N ARG A 179 18.11 -2.05 2.30
CA ARG A 179 18.28 -3.48 2.66
C ARG A 179 19.69 -3.98 2.34
N PRO A 180 20.24 -4.92 3.15
CA PRO A 180 21.64 -5.32 3.12
C PRO A 180 22.15 -5.69 1.73
N VAL A 181 23.41 -5.33 1.50
CA VAL A 181 24.16 -5.63 0.27
C VAL A 181 24.43 -7.15 0.21
N GLY A 182 24.25 -7.75 -0.96
CA GLY A 182 24.43 -9.20 -1.18
C GLY A 182 23.24 -9.88 -1.85
N ARG A 183 22.04 -9.29 -1.81
CA ARG A 183 20.86 -9.75 -2.58
C ARG A 183 20.68 -8.95 -3.87
N SER A 184 20.11 -9.59 -4.89
CA SER A 184 19.80 -8.95 -6.16
C SER A 184 18.85 -7.75 -5.95
N VAL A 185 18.88 -6.78 -6.86
CA VAL A 185 18.04 -5.56 -6.72
C VAL A 185 16.58 -5.94 -6.85
N GLU A 186 16.31 -6.90 -7.73
CA GLU A 186 15.00 -7.48 -8.05
C GLU A 186 14.40 -8.21 -6.84
N GLU A 187 15.19 -9.03 -6.14
CA GLU A 187 14.77 -9.73 -4.92
C GLU A 187 14.50 -8.76 -3.77
N ARG A 188 15.35 -7.72 -3.60
CA ARG A 188 15.15 -6.69 -2.57
C ARG A 188 13.87 -5.87 -2.81
N LEU A 189 13.55 -5.54 -4.07
CA LEU A 189 12.30 -4.87 -4.42
C LEU A 189 11.07 -5.76 -4.12
N ALA A 190 11.11 -7.04 -4.48
CA ALA A 190 10.01 -7.97 -4.21
C ALA A 190 9.74 -8.12 -2.69
N LYS A 191 10.81 -8.24 -1.88
CA LYS A 191 10.71 -8.35 -0.41
C LYS A 191 10.24 -7.05 0.27
N GLU A 192 10.45 -5.88 -0.33
CA GLU A 192 9.83 -4.64 0.15
C GLU A 192 8.35 -4.56 -0.21
N LEU A 193 7.95 -4.96 -1.42
CA LEU A 193 6.54 -4.94 -1.82
C LEU A 193 5.69 -5.84 -0.91
N ILE A 194 6.21 -6.99 -0.49
CA ILE A 194 5.58 -7.88 0.50
C ILE A 194 5.52 -7.18 1.88
N ALA A 195 6.66 -6.68 2.40
CA ALA A 195 6.70 -5.99 3.70
C ALA A 195 5.86 -4.69 3.77
N VAL A 196 5.51 -4.09 2.63
CA VAL A 196 4.56 -2.97 2.53
C VAL A 196 3.12 -3.45 2.77
N ILE A 197 2.76 -4.63 2.26
CA ILE A 197 1.44 -5.24 2.45
C ILE A 197 1.29 -5.75 3.88
N ASP A 198 2.34 -6.35 4.45
CA ASP A 198 2.39 -6.82 5.84
C ASP A 198 2.45 -5.65 6.86
N GLY A 199 2.55 -4.40 6.40
CA GLY A 199 2.64 -3.22 7.26
C GLY A 199 3.98 -3.01 7.98
N THR A 200 4.94 -3.93 7.84
CA THR A 200 6.23 -3.91 8.56
C THR A 200 7.26 -2.94 7.99
N SER A 201 7.12 -2.54 6.72
CA SER A 201 8.11 -1.70 6.02
C SER A 201 8.22 -0.28 6.61
N SER A 202 9.41 0.32 6.43
CA SER A 202 9.64 1.75 6.75
C SER A 202 8.80 2.71 5.92
N VAL A 203 8.28 2.28 4.76
CA VAL A 203 7.45 3.10 3.87
C VAL A 203 6.11 3.45 4.54
N ILE A 204 5.49 2.49 5.23
CA ILE A 204 4.22 2.70 5.93
C ILE A 204 4.39 3.67 7.10
N LYS A 205 5.50 3.58 7.84
CA LYS A 205 5.84 4.52 8.91
C LYS A 205 5.92 5.96 8.36
N ASN A 206 6.75 6.20 7.34
CA ASN A 206 6.88 7.51 6.69
C ASN A 206 5.52 8.06 6.18
N ARG A 207 4.69 7.21 5.58
CA ARG A 207 3.35 7.58 5.07
C ARG A 207 2.43 8.02 6.21
N ASN A 208 2.42 7.28 7.32
CA ASN A 208 1.61 7.59 8.50
C ASN A 208 2.14 8.83 9.25
N ASP A 209 3.45 9.01 9.34
CA ASP A 209 4.08 10.19 9.97
C ASP A 209 3.69 11.49 9.22
N ILE A 210 3.70 11.46 7.89
CA ILE A 210 3.25 12.58 7.05
C ILE A 210 1.75 12.84 7.25
N HIS A 211 0.91 11.81 7.40
CA HIS A 211 -0.52 12.00 7.65
C HIS A 211 -0.76 12.59 9.05
N LYS A 212 -0.07 12.09 10.08
CA LYS A 212 -0.11 12.63 11.45
C LYS A 212 0.32 14.10 11.48
N LEU A 213 1.44 14.44 10.83
CA LEU A 213 1.94 15.81 10.77
C LEU A 213 1.02 16.74 9.95
N ALA A 214 0.34 16.22 8.92
CA ALA A 214 -0.68 16.95 8.18
C ALA A 214 -1.94 17.21 9.01
N THR A 215 -2.40 16.24 9.82
CA THR A 215 -3.52 16.41 10.75
C THR A 215 -3.23 17.49 11.79
N VAL A 216 -2.04 17.47 12.39
CA VAL A 216 -1.59 18.52 13.34
C VAL A 216 -1.56 19.90 12.68
N ASN A 217 -1.17 19.99 11.41
CA ASN A 217 -1.05 21.26 10.68
C ASN A 217 -2.29 21.57 9.80
N ARG A 218 -3.46 20.99 10.07
CA ARG A 218 -4.67 21.16 9.24
C ARG A 218 -5.07 22.63 9.06
N GLY A 219 -4.91 23.46 10.10
CA GLY A 219 -5.18 24.91 10.04
C GLY A 219 -4.24 25.71 9.12
N ASN A 220 -3.05 25.16 8.79
CA ASN A 220 -2.09 25.79 7.88
C ASN A 220 -2.35 25.44 6.41
N ALA A 221 -3.34 24.57 6.12
CA ALA A 221 -3.78 24.29 4.77
C ALA A 221 -4.29 25.58 4.13
N GLY A 222 -3.83 25.88 2.91
CA GLY A 222 -4.23 27.11 2.24
C GLY A 222 -5.72 27.11 1.91
N LYS A 223 -6.48 28.03 2.51
CA LYS A 223 -7.68 28.55 1.84
C LYS A 223 -7.22 29.19 0.54
N ARG A 224 -7.84 28.84 -0.59
CA ARG A 224 -7.73 29.64 -1.81
C ARG A 224 -8.49 30.94 -1.52
N VAL A 225 -7.74 32.03 -1.41
CA VAL A 225 -8.24 33.38 -1.65
C VAL A 225 -8.19 33.59 -3.15
#